data_AF-A4YE04-F1
#
_entry.id   AF-A4YE04-F1
#
_cell.length_a   1.000
_cell.length_b   1.000
_cell.length_c   1.000
_cell.angle_alpha   90.00
_cell.angle_beta   90.00
_cell.angle_gamma   90.00
#
_symmetry.space_group_name_H-M   'P 1'
#
loop_
_entity.id
_entity.type
_entity.pdbx_description
1 polymer ?
#
loop_
_entity_poly.entity_id
_entity_poly.type
_entity_poly.pdbx_seq_one_letter_code
_entity_poly.pdbx_strand_id
1 'polypeptide(L)' 'MANSNSFLYLGIILAIIGLIVLVAGTTTVTYPVEYFDVNGMNLTSGTTANYFINFFGLAIFLFGIGSLLSHAELRRRSRK' A
#
# COMPACT_ATOMS: atom_id res chain seq x y z
N MET A 1 -15.43 -20.86 14.22
CA MET A 1 -15.36 -19.47 14.74
C MET A 1 -13.91 -19.03 14.69
N ALA A 2 -13.61 -17.92 13.99
CA ALA A 2 -12.24 -17.39 13.97
C ALA A 2 -11.85 -16.92 15.39
N ASN A 3 -10.68 -17.35 15.86
CA ASN A 3 -10.17 -16.97 17.17
C ASN A 3 -9.90 -15.45 17.17
N SER A 4 -10.32 -14.74 18.24
CA SER A 4 -10.11 -13.29 18.36
C SER A 4 -8.64 -12.90 18.20
N ASN A 5 -7.72 -13.73 18.69
CA ASN A 5 -6.28 -13.51 18.54
C ASN A 5 -5.80 -13.59 17.08
N SER A 6 -6.49 -14.36 16.23
CA SER A 6 -6.17 -14.43 14.80
C SER A 6 -6.38 -13.09 14.10
N PHE A 7 -7.42 -12.33 14.47
CA PHE A 7 -7.65 -10.98 13.90
C PHE A 7 -6.57 -9.98 14.35
N LEU A 8 -6.07 -10.10 15.57
CA LEU A 8 -4.98 -9.27 16.08
C LEU A 8 -3.68 -9.53 15.29
N TYR A 9 -3.25 -10.80 15.22
CA TYR A 9 -2.01 -11.15 14.53
C TYR A 9 -2.09 -10.86 13.03
N LEU A 10 -3.20 -11.21 12.37
CA LEU A 10 -3.42 -10.89 10.96
C LEU A 10 -3.40 -9.38 10.73
N GLY A 11 -4.07 -8.61 11.58
CA GLY A 11 -4.11 -7.16 11.46
C GLY A 11 -2.74 -6.50 11.58
N ILE A 12 -1.93 -6.92 12.55
CA ILE A 12 -0.55 -6.42 12.73
C ILE A 12 0.31 -6.76 11.52
N ILE A 13 0.28 -8.01 11.06
CA ILE A 13 1.09 -8.47 9.92
C ILE A 13 0.72 -7.68 8.66
N LEU A 14 -0.57 -7.55 8.35
CA LEU A 14 -1.03 -6.79 7.19
C LEU A 14 -0.68 -5.31 7.31
N ALA A 15 -0.83 -4.68 8.47
CA ALA A 15 -0.45 -3.29 8.65
C ALA A 15 1.05 -3.06 8.40
N ILE A 16 1.91 -3.95 8.90
CA ILE A 16 3.36 -3.85 8.68
C ILE A 16 3.70 -4.04 7.19
N ILE A 17 3.16 -5.08 6.55
CA ILE A 17 3.39 -5.34 5.12
C ILE A 17 2.90 -4.18 4.27
N GLY A 18 1.69 -3.67 4.54
CA GLY A 18 1.12 -2.53 3.83
C GLY A 18 1.97 -1.28 3.96
N LEU A 19 2.52 -1.01 5.15
CA LEU A 19 3.43 0.13 5.37
C LEU A 19 4.73 -0.02 4.58
N ILE A 20 5.34 -1.21 4.55
CA ILE A 20 6.55 -1.48 3.78
C ILE A 20 6.31 -1.25 2.29
N VAL A 21 5.18 -1.75 1.77
CA VAL A 21 4.81 -1.59 0.35
C VAL A 21 4.50 -0.12 0.03
N LEU A 22 3.85 0.63 0.93
CA LEU A 22 3.62 2.06 0.80
C LEU A 22 4.93 2.84 0.65
N VAL A 23 5.90 2.56 1.53
CA VAL A 23 7.22 3.19 1.49
C VAL A 23 7.93 2.84 0.17
N ALA A 24 7.90 1.57 -0.25
CA ALA A 24 8.45 1.17 -1.54
C ALA A 24 7.75 1.87 -2.73
N GLY A 25 6.44 2.10 -2.62
CA GLY A 25 5.64 2.81 -3.62
C GLY A 25 5.89 4.32 -3.71
N THR A 26 6.71 4.90 -2.83
CA THR A 26 7.15 6.30 -2.96
C THR A 26 8.25 6.47 -4.02
N THR A 27 8.78 5.37 -4.54
CA THR A 27 9.74 5.36 -5.64
C THR A 27 9.10 5.81 -6.96
N THR A 28 9.92 6.36 -7.85
CA THR A 28 9.52 6.74 -9.20
C THR A 28 9.98 5.70 -10.21
N VAL A 29 9.22 5.55 -11.30
CA VAL A 29 9.61 4.73 -12.44
C VAL A 29 10.11 5.64 -13.56
N THR A 30 11.32 5.36 -14.04
CA THR A 30 11.95 6.07 -15.16
C THR A 30 11.74 5.25 -16.43
N TYR A 31 11.32 5.91 -17.51
CA TYR A 31 11.09 5.28 -18.82
C TYR A 31 11.55 6.21 -19.94
N PRO A 32 11.95 5.65 -21.10
CA PRO A 32 12.31 6.45 -22.26
C PRO A 32 11.09 7.21 -22.79
N VAL A 33 11.28 8.48 -23.13
CA VAL A 33 10.24 9.34 -23.72
C VAL A 33 10.81 10.05 -24.93
N GLU A 34 10.02 10.09 -26.00
CA GLU A 34 10.32 10.86 -27.20
C GLU A 34 9.91 12.32 -26.99
N TYR A 35 10.85 13.23 -27.20
CA TYR A 35 10.63 14.67 -27.14
C TYR A 35 10.92 15.27 -28.51
N PHE A 36 9.94 15.98 -29.07
CA PHE A 36 10.05 16.64 -30.37
C PHE A 36 10.42 18.11 -30.17
N ASP A 37 11.54 18.53 -30.75
CA ASP A 37 12.01 19.91 -30.75
C ASP A 37 12.21 20.40 -32.20
N VAL A 38 12.59 21.68 -32.36
CA VAL A 38 12.85 22.33 -33.66
C VAL A 38 13.90 21.55 -34.49
N ASN A 39 14.81 20.81 -33.84
CA ASN A 39 15.87 20.03 -34.48
C ASN A 39 15.54 18.53 -34.68
N GLY A 40 14.29 18.10 -34.45
CA GLY A 40 13.86 16.72 -34.65
C GLY A 40 13.50 15.98 -33.35
N MET A 41 13.51 14.65 -33.40
CA MET A 41 13.12 13.77 -32.29
C MET A 41 14.34 13.39 -31.45
N ASN A 42 14.32 13.76 -30.17
CA ASN A 42 15.34 13.38 -29.20
C ASN A 42 14.77 12.36 -28.20
N LEU A 43 15.59 11.38 -27.83
CA LEU A 43 15.25 10.41 -26.79
C LEU A 43 15.72 10.94 -25.43
N THR A 44 14.79 11.09 -24.49
CA THR A 44 15.06 11.51 -23.11
C THR A 44 14.44 10.52 -22.11
N SER A 45 14.55 10.83 -20.82
CA SER A 45 13.97 10.05 -19.73
C SER A 45 12.84 10.82 -19.05
N GLY A 46 11.65 10.22 -19.02
CA GLY A 46 10.54 10.67 -18.20
C GLY A 46 10.50 9.92 -16.86
N THR A 47 10.01 10.57 -15.81
CA THR A 47 9.80 9.95 -14.50
C THR A 47 8.34 10.11 -14.07
N THR A 48 7.75 9.04 -13.55
CA THR A 48 6.40 9.08 -12.95
C THR A 48 6.40 8.44 -11.58
N ALA A 49 5.51 8.88 -10.70
CA ALA A 49 5.34 8.27 -9.39
C ALA A 49 4.69 6.88 -9.51
N ASN A 50 5.09 5.95 -8.66
CA ASN A 50 4.59 4.58 -8.67
C ASN A 50 3.25 4.44 -7.92
N TYR A 51 2.19 5.03 -8.50
CA TYR A 51 0.85 5.03 -7.91
C TYR A 51 0.27 3.63 -7.73
N PHE A 52 0.66 2.66 -8.56
CA PHE A 52 0.14 1.29 -8.47
C PHE A 52 0.64 0.58 -7.20
N ILE A 53 1.95 0.60 -6.95
CA ILE A 53 2.51 0.00 -5.72
C ILE A 53 2.02 0.76 -4.48
N ASN A 54 1.94 2.09 -4.56
CA ASN A 54 1.44 2.90 -3.46
C ASN A 54 -0.02 2.54 -3.10
N PHE A 55 -0.90 2.42 -4.10
CA PHE A 55 -2.29 2.02 -3.91
C PHE A 55 -2.42 0.61 -3.31
N PHE A 56 -1.62 -0.34 -3.80
CA PHE A 56 -1.62 -1.71 -3.27
C PHE A 56 -1.18 -1.75 -1.81
N GLY A 57 -0.13 -0.99 -1.46
CA GLY A 57 0.31 -0.84 -0.08
C GLY A 57 -0.76 -0.22 0.82
N LEU A 58 -1.43 0.83 0.34
CA LEU A 58 -2.54 1.47 1.08
C LEU A 58 -3.67 0.48 1.34
N ALA A 59 -4.08 -0.30 0.34
CA ALA A 59 -5.14 -1.28 0.48
C ALA A 59 -4.79 -2.32 1.57
N ILE A 60 -3.60 -2.91 1.51
CA ILE A 60 -3.14 -3.88 2.52
C ILE A 60 -3.11 -3.25 3.92
N PHE A 61 -2.61 -2.02 4.02
CA PHE A 61 -2.53 -1.30 5.30
C PHE A 61 -3.92 -1.09 5.92
N LEU A 62 -4.89 -0.64 5.11
CA LEU A 62 -6.27 -0.43 5.55
C LEU A 62 -6.96 -1.74 5.93
N PHE A 63 -6.70 -2.84 5.22
CA PHE A 63 -7.16 -4.17 5.62
C PHE A 63 -6.58 -4.58 6.99
N GLY A 64 -5.30 -4.30 7.24
CA GLY A 64 -4.68 -4.52 8.55
C GLY A 64 -5.36 -3.73 9.66
N ILE A 65 -5.58 -2.43 9.46
CA ILE A 65 -6.31 -1.58 10.41
C ILE A 65 -7.74 -2.10 10.64
N GLY A 66 -8.46 -2.46 9.58
CA GLY A 66 -9.82 -3.00 9.70
C GLY A 66 -9.89 -4.28 10.54
N SER A 67 -8.90 -5.16 10.40
CA SER A 67 -8.77 -6.36 11.24
C SER A 67 -8.54 -6.02 12.72
N LEU A 68 -7.70 -5.02 13.01
CA LEU A 68 -7.44 -4.56 14.38
C LEU A 68 -8.69 -3.93 15.01
N LEU A 69 -9.43 -3.11 14.26
CA LEU A 69 -10.69 -2.54 14.70
C LEU A 69 -11.74 -3.63 14.98
N SER A 70 -11.83 -4.65 14.12
CA SER A 70 -12.70 -5.81 14.33
C SER A 70 -12.34 -6.56 15.62
N HIS A 71 -11.05 -6.80 15.88
CA HIS A 71 -10.59 -7.40 17.14
C HIS A 71 -11.01 -6.56 18.37
N ALA A 72 -10.82 -5.24 18.31
CA ALA A 72 -11.20 -4.33 19.39
C ALA A 72 -12.70 -4.37 19.69
N GLU A 73 -13.54 -4.39 18.64
CA GLU A 73 -15.00 -4.45 18.77
C GLU A 73 -15.46 -5.82 19.31
N LEU A 74 -14.89 -6.93 18.84
CA LEU A 74 -15.17 -8.27 19.37
C LEU A 74 -14.84 -8.37 20.86
N ARG A 75 -13.68 -7.82 21.27
CA ARG A 75 -13.26 -7.78 22.68
C ARG A 75 -14.20 -6.92 23.53
N ARG A 76 -14.71 -5.80 22.98
CA ARG A 76 -15.69 -4.93 23.65
C ARG A 76 -17.02 -5.64 23.87
N ARG A 77 -17.53 -6.35 22.87
CA ARG A 77 -18.79 -7.12 22.96
C ARG A 77 -18.68 -8.28 23.93
N SER A 78 -17.55 -8.98 23.99
CA SER A 78 -17.33 -10.06 24.94
C SER A 78 -17.28 -9.62 26.41
N ARG A 79 -17.10 -8.32 26.69
CA ARG A 79 -17.06 -7.75 28.05
C ARG A 79 -18.41 -7.22 28.54
N LYS A 80 -19.41 -7.13 27.67
CA LYS A 80 -20.80 -6.81 28.02
C LYS A 80 -21.58 -8.11 28.22
#